data_AF-A0AAE3ZTD4-F1
#
_entry.id   AF-A0AAE3ZTD4-F1
#
_cell.length_a   1.000
_cell.length_b   1.000
_cell.length_c   1.000
_cell.angle_alpha   90.00
_cell.angle_beta   90.00
_cell.angle_gamma   90.00
#
_symmetry.space_group_name_H-M   'P 1'
#
loop_
_entity.id
_entity.type
_entity.pdbx_description
1 polymer ?
#
loop_
_entity_poly.entity_id
_entity_poly.type
_entity_poly.pdbx_seq_one_letter_code
_entity_poly.pdbx_strand_id
1 'polypeptide(L)' 'MTMTREVVWVRSPHAGELRGALAAGGGHVTVAGHGLLRVTGLTAAQVGDLAVEWGAPIHELRTSHHAD' A
#
# COMPACT_ATOMS: atom_id res chain seq x y z
N MET A 1 22.42 -11.06 -10.67
CA MET A 1 22.04 -10.17 -9.55
C MET A 1 20.52 -10.13 -9.57
N THR A 2 19.85 -10.90 -8.71
CA THR A 2 18.37 -10.96 -8.71
C THR A 2 17.84 -9.68 -8.10
N MET A 3 17.00 -8.94 -8.82
CA MET A 3 16.40 -7.71 -8.30
C MET A 3 15.11 -8.08 -7.56
N THR A 4 15.09 -7.89 -6.24
CA THR A 4 13.90 -8.13 -5.43
C THR A 4 13.01 -6.89 -5.46
N ARG A 5 11.74 -7.08 -5.79
CA ARG A 5 10.73 -6.01 -5.74
C ARG A 5 9.98 -6.08 -4.41
N GLU A 6 9.98 -4.99 -3.66
CA GLU A 6 9.11 -4.85 -2.50
C GLU A 6 7.65 -4.64 -2.95
N VAL A 7 6.75 -5.32 -2.24
CA VAL A 7 5.30 -5.18 -2.36
C VAL A 7 4.73 -4.96 -0.96
N VAL A 8 4.00 -3.87 -0.78
CA VAL A 8 3.28 -3.55 0.44
C VAL A 8 1.83 -3.96 0.28
N TRP A 9 1.29 -4.68 1.26
CA TRP A 9 -0.11 -5.06 1.32
C TRP A 9 -0.79 -4.29 2.45
N VAL A 10 -1.95 -3.73 2.14
CA VAL A 10 -2.69 -2.85 3.05
C VAL A 10 -4.12 -3.33 3.17
N ARG A 11 -4.60 -3.57 4.39
CA ARG A 11 -6.03 -3.76 4.68
C ARG A 11 -6.58 -2.54 5.38
N SER A 12 -7.63 -1.94 4.82
CA SER A 12 -8.29 -0.77 5.41
C SER A 12 -9.81 -0.82 5.19
N PRO A 13 -10.63 -0.38 6.16
CA PRO A 13 -12.06 -0.16 5.92
C PRO A 13 -12.31 1.00 4.93
N HIS A 14 -11.32 1.88 4.75
CA HIS A 14 -11.33 3.04 3.86
C HIS A 14 -10.46 2.83 2.62
N ALA A 15 -10.36 1.59 2.12
CA ALA A 15 -9.44 1.24 1.03
C ALA A 15 -9.66 2.04 -0.27
N GLY A 16 -10.89 2.49 -0.53
CA GLY A 16 -11.19 3.33 -1.69
C GLY A 16 -10.54 4.72 -1.61
N GLU A 17 -10.67 5.38 -0.46
CA GLU A 17 -10.08 6.69 -0.19
C GLU A 17 -8.55 6.58 -0.11
N LEU A 18 -8.06 5.58 0.63
CA LEU A 18 -6.64 5.32 0.79
C LEU A 18 -5.96 5.00 -0.55
N ARG A 19 -6.63 4.29 -1.47
CA ARG A 19 -6.10 4.06 -2.83
C ARG A 19 -5.80 5.36 -3.56
N GLY A 20 -6.67 6.36 -3.44
CA GLY A 20 -6.49 7.67 -4.07
C GLY A 20 -5.27 8.41 -3.50
N ALA A 21 -5.18 8.47 -2.17
CA ALA A 21 -4.05 9.07 -1.47
C ALA A 21 -2.71 8.42 -1.84
N LEU A 22 -2.66 7.09 -1.83
CA LEU A 22 -1.46 6.33 -2.16
C LEU A 22 -1.03 6.50 -3.62
N ALA A 23 -1.99 6.58 -4.56
CA ALA A 23 -1.69 6.86 -5.95
C ALA A 23 -1.14 8.29 -6.16
N ALA A 24 -1.71 9.28 -5.46
CA ALA A 24 -1.21 10.66 -5.47
C ALA A 24 0.19 10.77 -4.88
N GLY A 25 0.53 9.94 -3.89
CA GLY A 25 1.87 9.81 -3.32
C GLY A 25 2.90 9.08 -4.19
N GLY A 26 2.52 8.63 -5.39
CA GLY A 26 3.41 7.94 -6.34
C GLY A 26 3.35 6.40 -6.27
N GLY A 27 2.43 5.83 -5.51
CA GLY A 27 2.23 4.38 -5.43
C GLY A 27 1.45 3.82 -6.61
N HIS A 28 1.89 2.66 -7.11
CA HIS A 28 1.08 1.82 -7.99
C HIS A 28 0.19 0.91 -7.12
N VAL A 29 -1.11 1.19 -7.11
CA VAL A 29 -2.08 0.54 -6.22
C VAL A 29 -3.05 -0.33 -7.03
N THR A 30 -3.19 -1.60 -6.65
CA THR A 30 -4.19 -2.53 -7.20
C THR A 30 -5.12 -3.00 -6.10
N VAL A 31 -6.42 -3.07 -6.37
CA VAL A 31 -7.39 -3.69 -5.44
C VAL A 31 -7.27 -5.19 -5.58
N ALA A 32 -6.94 -5.88 -4.48
CA ALA A 32 -6.72 -7.32 -4.45
C ALA A 32 -7.84 -8.09 -3.72
N GLY A 33 -8.80 -7.37 -3.12
CA GLY A 33 -9.95 -7.95 -2.44
C GLY A 33 -10.70 -6.92 -1.61
N HIS A 34 -11.70 -7.36 -0.85
CA HIS A 34 -12.48 -6.47 0.03
C HIS A 34 -11.59 -5.79 1.07
N GLY A 35 -11.42 -4.48 0.89
CA GLY A 35 -10.56 -3.66 1.74
C GLY A 35 -9.07 -3.93 1.61
N LEU A 36 -8.62 -4.75 0.64
CA LEU A 36 -7.22 -5.16 0.47
C LEU A 36 -6.61 -4.49 -0.76
N LEU A 37 -5.49 -3.81 -0.54
CA LEU A 37 -4.69 -3.14 -1.57
C LEU A 37 -3.32 -3.79 -1.67
N ARG A 38 -2.83 -3.92 -2.91
CA ARG A 38 -1.44 -4.24 -3.24
C ARG A 38 -0.78 -2.96 -3.74
N VAL A 39 0.30 -2.55 -3.09
CA VAL A 39 1.00 -1.28 -3.33
C VAL A 39 2.45 -1.56 -3.67
N THR A 40 2.97 -0.87 -4.69
CA THR A 40 4.39 -0.90 -5.05
C THR A 40 4.86 0.50 -5.42
N GLY A 41 6.16 0.77 -5.30
CA GLY A 41 6.72 2.11 -5.48
C GLY A 41 6.65 2.99 -4.22
N LEU A 42 6.01 2.49 -3.15
CA LEU A 42 6.04 3.06 -1.82
C LEU A 42 6.49 2.01 -0.82
N THR A 43 7.25 2.45 0.18
CA THR A 43 7.60 1.66 1.35
C THR A 43 6.41 1.56 2.31
N ALA A 44 6.45 0.58 3.22
CA ALA A 44 5.43 0.47 4.27
C ALA A 44 5.35 1.74 5.15
N ALA A 45 6.48 2.39 5.45
CA ALA A 45 6.50 3.63 6.22
C ALA A 45 5.72 4.75 5.52
N GLN A 46 6.03 5.00 4.24
CA GLN A 46 5.33 6.02 3.44
C GLN A 46 3.82 5.74 3.32
N VAL A 47 3.44 4.47 3.21
CA VAL A 47 2.03 4.06 3.22
C VAL A 47 1.35 4.39 4.55
N GLY A 48 2.03 4.15 5.67
CA GLY A 48 1.54 4.49 7.00
C GLY A 48 1.39 6.00 7.20
N ASP A 49 2.38 6.78 6.76
CA ASP A 49 2.36 8.25 6.87
C ASP A 49 1.19 8.83 6.08
N LEU A 50 1.03 8.43 4.80
CA LEU A 50 -0.09 8.87 3.96
C LEU A 50 -1.45 8.49 4.55
N ALA A 51 -1.55 7.33 5.20
CA ALA A 51 -2.79 6.91 5.84
C ALA A 51 -3.15 7.79 7.05
N VAL A 52 -2.15 8.20 7.84
CA VAL A 52 -2.33 9.15 8.95
C VAL A 52 -2.72 10.52 8.43
N GLU A 53 -2.03 11.04 7.41
CA GLU A 53 -2.32 12.35 6.80
C GLU A 53 -3.76 12.45 6.27
N TRP A 54 -4.27 11.35 5.72
CA TRP A 54 -5.63 11.28 5.15
C TRP A 54 -6.70 10.82 6.15
N GLY A 55 -6.34 10.52 7.40
CA GLY A 55 -7.28 10.04 8.40
C GLY A 55 -7.89 8.66 8.08
N ALA A 56 -7.21 7.85 7.28
CA ALA A 56 -7.67 6.54 6.84
C ALA A 56 -7.02 5.42 7.69
N PRO A 57 -7.74 4.76 8.62
CA PRO A 57 -7.17 3.71 9.45
C PRO A 57 -6.70 2.51 8.61
N ILE A 58 -5.57 1.93 9.01
CA ILE A 58 -5.06 0.66 8.48
C ILE A 58 -5.29 -0.43 9.52
N HIS A 59 -6.00 -1.49 9.13
CA HIS A 59 -6.16 -2.70 9.94
C HIS A 59 -4.95 -3.64 9.82
N GLU A 60 -4.28 -3.65 8.67
CA GLU A 60 -3.12 -4.52 8.41
C GLU A 60 -2.15 -3.85 7.44
N LEU A 61 -0.86 -3.86 7.77
CA LEU A 61 0.23 -3.37 6.92
C LEU A 61 1.37 -4.40 6.94
N ARG A 62 1.74 -4.92 5.77
CA ARG A 62 2.79 -5.95 5.66
C ARG A 62 3.56 -5.83 4.35
N THR A 63 4.83 -6.22 4.37
CA THR A 63 5.67 -6.26 3.17
C THR A 63 5.92 -7.69 2.72
N SER A 64 6.17 -7.84 1.43
CA SER A 64 6.62 -9.07 0.80
C SER A 64 7.65 -8.72 -0.27
N HIS A 65 8.62 -9.60 -0.48
CA HIS A 65 9.61 -9.45 -1.54
C HIS A 65 9.36 -10.53 -2.60
N HIS A 66 9.28 -10.11 -3.87
CA HIS A 66 9.23 -11.05 -4.99
C HIS A 66 10.57 -10.99 -5.73
N ALA A 67 11.16 -12.15 -5.98
CA ALA A 67 12.27 -12.29 -6.91
C ALA A 67 11.70 -12.37 -8.34
N ASP A 68 12.32 -11.67 -9.28
CA ASP A 68 12.09 -11.86 -10.73
C ASP A 68 12.75 -13.15 -11.22
#